data_AF-A0A349VRU7-F1
#
_entry.id   AF-A0A349VRU7-F1
#
_cell.length_a   1.000
_cell.length_b   1.000
_cell.length_c   1.000
_cell.angle_alpha   90.00
_cell.angle_beta   90.00
_cell.angle_gamma   90.00
#
_symmetry.space_group_name_H-M   'P 1'
#
loop_
_entity.id
_entity.type
_entity.pdbx_description
1 polymer ?
#
loop_
_entity_poly.entity_id
_entity_poly.type
_entity_poly.pdbx_seq_one_letter_code
_entity_poly.pdbx_strand_id
1 'polypeptide(L)'
;GAPGNLVIFGHRMRRYGSIFNRLGEVCIGDSIVIERSGQAFTYTVDAIDTVEPSSLSAYIGMEKEGDPESCRITLITCTPIGVGSHRLVITAHRASGG
;
A
#
# COMPACT_ATOMS: atom_id res chain seq x y z
N GLY A 1 6.36 -6.29 14.87
CA GLY A 1 5.34 -5.32 14.45
C GLY A 1 4.08 -5.61 15.23
N ALA A 2 3.33 -4.58 15.63
CA ALA A 2 2.00 -4.78 16.21
C ALA A 2 0.98 -5.02 15.07
N PRO A 3 -0.15 -5.70 15.36
CA PRO A 3 -1.35 -5.72 14.52
C PRO A 3 -1.72 -4.32 14.02
N GLY A 4 -2.02 -4.17 12.73
CA GLY A 4 -2.52 -2.92 12.16
C GLY A 4 -2.22 -2.72 10.68
N ASN A 5 -2.91 -1.72 10.11
CA ASN A 5 -2.74 -1.31 8.72
C ASN A 5 -1.80 -0.09 8.65
N LEU A 6 -0.62 -0.26 8.05
CA LEU A 6 0.29 0.84 7.73
C LEU A 6 -0.10 1.46 6.39
N VAL A 7 -0.67 2.66 6.44
CA VAL A 7 -1.08 3.40 5.26
C VAL A 7 -0.03 4.42 4.87
N ILE A 8 0.45 4.36 3.63
CA ILE A 8 1.45 5.29 3.08
C ILE A 8 0.86 5.99 1.85
N PHE A 9 0.82 7.32 1.91
CA PHE A 9 0.46 8.16 0.78
C PHE A 9 1.72 8.68 0.10
N GLY A 10 1.78 8.59 -1.23
CA GLY A 10 2.90 9.12 -2.00
C GLY A 10 2.43 9.82 -3.27
N HIS A 11 3.06 10.96 -3.56
CA HIS A 11 2.77 11.73 -4.76
C HIS A 11 3.27 11.04 -6.02
N ARG A 12 2.50 11.23 -7.09
CA ARG A 12 2.86 10.87 -8.46
C ARG A 12 3.30 12.13 -9.20
N MET A 13 4.58 12.50 -9.09
CA MET A 13 5.13 13.73 -9.67
C MET A 13 5.57 13.51 -11.13
N ARG A 14 5.31 14.48 -12.02
CA ARG A 14 5.73 14.42 -13.44
C ARG A 14 7.25 14.46 -13.63
N ARG A 15 8.02 14.93 -12.63
CA ARG A 15 9.48 14.97 -12.67
C ARG A 15 10.02 13.60 -12.25
N TYR A 16 10.95 13.04 -13.03
CA TYR A 16 11.65 11.80 -12.69
C TYR A 16 12.28 11.95 -11.30
N GLY A 17 11.78 11.15 -10.35
CA GLY A 17 11.95 11.33 -8.91
C GLY A 17 10.91 10.46 -8.22
N SER A 18 11.29 9.23 -7.92
CA SER A 18 10.38 8.10 -7.74
C SER A 18 10.00 7.90 -6.28
N ILE A 19 8.88 8.51 -5.86
CA ILE A 19 8.13 7.98 -4.72
C ILE A 19 7.20 6.89 -5.26
N PHE A 20 6.02 7.25 -5.77
CA PHE A 20 5.03 6.28 -6.29
C PHE A 20 4.76 6.37 -7.80
N ASN A 21 5.67 6.97 -8.59
CA ASN A 21 5.50 7.06 -10.04
C ASN A 21 5.30 5.70 -10.73
N ARG A 22 6.06 4.70 -10.27
CA ARG A 22 6.04 3.32 -10.78
C ARG A 22 5.11 2.40 -9.99
N LEU A 23 4.34 2.93 -9.03
CA LEU A 23 3.45 2.11 -8.21
C LEU A 23 2.40 1.38 -9.07
N GLY A 24 2.01 1.96 -10.22
CA GLY A 24 1.11 1.29 -11.18
C GLY A 24 1.72 0.15 -11.98
N GLU A 25 3.01 -0.18 -11.81
CA GLU A 25 3.66 -1.35 -12.43
C GLU A 25 3.60 -2.59 -11.52
N VAL A 26 3.23 -2.39 -10.25
CA VAL A 26 3.13 -3.47 -9.25
C VAL A 26 1.99 -4.42 -9.62
N CYS A 27 2.23 -5.70 -9.44
CA CYS A 27 1.28 -6.78 -9.68
C CYS A 27 0.99 -7.57 -8.40
N ILE A 28 -0.14 -8.29 -8.39
CA ILE A 28 -0.45 -9.25 -7.33
C ILE A 28 0.66 -10.31 -7.26
N GLY A 29 1.14 -10.61 -6.07
CA GLY A 29 2.27 -11.49 -5.81
C GLY A 29 3.63 -10.77 -5.68
N ASP A 30 3.73 -9.50 -6.04
CA ASP A 30 4.95 -8.73 -5.84
C ASP A 30 5.26 -8.53 -4.35
N SER A 31 6.56 -8.40 -4.04
CA SER A 31 7.04 -8.18 -2.68
C SER A 31 7.29 -6.69 -2.40
N ILE A 32 6.79 -6.21 -1.26
CA ILE A 32 7.07 -4.89 -0.69
C ILE A 32 7.93 -5.09 0.55
N VAL A 33 9.10 -4.45 0.59
CA VAL A 33 10.01 -4.52 1.75
C VAL A 33 10.04 -3.17 2.45
N ILE A 34 9.71 -3.15 3.74
CA ILE A 34 9.90 -1.99 4.61
C ILE A 34 11.09 -2.24 5.52
N GLU A 35 12.06 -1.35 5.48
CA GLU A 35 13.22 -1.38 6.39
C GLU A 35 13.04 -0.35 7.51
N ARG A 36 13.17 -0.82 8.76
CA ARG A 36 13.15 0.05 9.95
C ARG A 36 14.19 -0.41 10.95
N SER A 37 15.06 0.51 11.37
CA SER A 37 16.09 0.25 12.39
C SER A 37 16.93 -1.01 12.12
N GLY A 38 17.28 -1.26 10.85
CA GLY A 38 18.05 -2.42 10.43
C GLY A 38 17.26 -3.74 10.32
N GLN A 39 15.95 -3.72 10.49
CA GLN A 39 15.07 -4.88 10.27
C GLN A 39 14.26 -4.68 8.98
N ALA A 40 14.22 -5.72 8.14
CA ALA A 40 13.41 -5.77 6.93
C ALA A 40 12.10 -6.53 7.19
N PHE A 41 10.99 -5.94 6.77
CA PHE A 41 9.65 -6.51 6.85
C PHE A 41 9.12 -6.68 5.42
N THR A 42 8.96 -7.93 4.99
CA THR A 42 8.45 -8.26 3.65
C THR A 42 6.95 -8.51 3.69
N TYR A 43 6.25 -7.93 2.71
CA TYR A 43 4.81 -8.04 2.49
C TYR A 43 4.56 -8.47 1.06
N THR A 44 3.50 -9.24 0.83
CA THR A 44 3.11 -9.71 -0.50
C THR A 44 1.83 -9.03 -0.93
N VAL A 45 1.84 -8.45 -2.13
CA VAL A 45 0.67 -7.76 -2.70
C VAL A 45 -0.43 -8.78 -2.98
N ASP A 46 -1.60 -8.58 -2.39
CA ASP A 46 -2.79 -9.42 -2.59
C ASP A 46 -3.94 -8.68 -3.27
N ALA A 47 -3.96 -7.34 -3.25
CA ALA A 47 -5.02 -6.55 -3.88
C ALA A 47 -4.49 -5.25 -4.52
N ILE A 48 -5.07 -4.90 -5.67
CA ILE A 48 -4.82 -3.64 -6.40
C ILE A 48 -6.16 -3.10 -6.89
N ASP A 49 -6.53 -1.91 -6.41
CA ASP A 49 -7.80 -1.26 -6.72
C ASP A 49 -7.60 0.15 -7.26
N THR A 50 -8.52 0.59 -8.12
CA THR A 50 -8.65 1.99 -8.52
C THR A 50 -10.00 2.52 -8.06
N VAL A 51 -9.98 3.51 -7.17
CA VAL A 51 -11.18 3.99 -6.48
C VAL A 51 -11.32 5.50 -6.56
N GLU A 52 -12.54 6.00 -6.32
CA GLU A 52 -12.77 7.43 -6.13
C GLU A 52 -12.15 7.92 -4.81
N PRO A 53 -11.75 9.20 -4.72
CA PRO A 53 -11.19 9.77 -3.48
C PRO A 53 -12.11 9.62 -2.26
N SER A 54 -13.43 9.63 -2.47
CA SER A 54 -14.47 9.45 -1.44
C SER A 54 -14.50 8.04 -0.86
N SER A 55 -14.10 7.02 -1.62
CA SER A 55 -14.14 5.60 -1.23
C SER A 55 -12.91 5.15 -0.45
N LEU A 56 -11.90 6.00 -0.29
CA LEU A 56 -10.65 5.67 0.40
C LEU A 56 -10.84 5.23 1.86
N SER A 57 -11.90 5.68 2.53
CA SER A 57 -12.18 5.34 3.93
C SER A 57 -12.30 3.82 4.16
N ALA A 58 -12.74 3.06 3.15
CA ALA A 58 -12.82 1.61 3.20
C ALA A 58 -11.44 0.92 3.30
N TYR A 59 -10.37 1.58 2.83
CA TYR A 59 -9.01 1.03 2.75
C TYR A 59 -8.09 1.51 3.86
N ILE A 60 -8.45 2.59 4.55
CA ILE A 60 -7.66 3.21 5.62
C ILE A 60 -8.06 2.64 7.00
N GLY A 61 -9.15 1.86 7.06
CA GLY A 61 -9.64 1.25 8.29
C GLY A 61 -8.60 0.37 9.00
N MET A 62 -8.70 0.32 10.32
CA MET A 62 -8.00 -0.65 11.15
C MET A 62 -8.70 -2.01 11.00
N GLU A 63 -7.94 -3.07 10.73
CA GLU A 63 -8.47 -4.42 10.91
C GLU A 63 -8.77 -4.66 12.39
N LYS A 64 -9.75 -5.54 12.66
CA LYS A 64 -10.18 -5.86 14.03
C LYS A 64 -8.98 -6.28 14.88
N GLU A 65 -8.84 -5.68 16.05
CA GLU A 65 -7.85 -6.11 17.04
C GLU A 65 -7.95 -7.62 17.27
N GLY A 66 -6.82 -8.33 17.11
CA GLY A 66 -6.70 -9.76 17.43
C GLY A 66 -6.54 -10.72 16.25
N ASP A 67 -6.56 -10.26 15.00
CA ASP A 67 -6.29 -11.15 13.86
C ASP A 67 -4.78 -11.32 13.62
N PRO A 68 -4.17 -12.52 13.61
CA PRO A 68 -2.75 -12.71 13.28
C PRO A 68 -2.41 -12.38 11.81
N GLU A 69 -3.40 -12.26 10.91
CA GLU A 69 -3.24 -11.72 9.55
C GLU A 69 -3.15 -10.18 9.52
N SER A 70 -3.30 -9.52 10.68
CA SER A 70 -3.52 -8.07 10.83
C SER A 70 -2.38 -7.14 10.43
N CYS A 71 -1.23 -7.63 9.95
CA CYS A 71 -0.13 -6.77 9.52
C CYS A 71 -0.28 -6.47 8.03
N ARG A 72 -1.02 -5.40 7.71
CA ARG A 72 -1.23 -4.95 6.34
C ARG A 72 -0.46 -3.67 6.03
N ILE A 73 -0.13 -3.49 4.77
CA ILE A 73 0.31 -2.22 4.20
C ILE A 73 -0.66 -1.82 3.10
N THR A 74 -1.05 -0.55 3.11
CA THR A 74 -1.83 0.07 2.04
C THR A 74 -1.02 1.23 1.44
N LEU A 75 -0.62 1.11 0.17
CA LEU A 75 0.07 2.17 -0.59
C LEU A 75 -0.93 2.89 -1.49
N ILE A 76 -1.01 4.22 -1.37
CA ILE A 76 -2.01 5.02 -2.09
C ILE A 76 -1.32 6.10 -2.91
N THR A 77 -1.72 6.21 -4.18
CA THR A 77 -1.28 7.30 -5.06
C THR A 77 -2.39 7.83 -5.98
N CYS A 78 -2.19 9.00 -6.56
CA CYS A 78 -3.13 9.59 -7.53
C CYS A 78 -3.03 8.89 -8.89
N THR A 79 -4.17 8.66 -9.53
CA THR A 79 -4.25 8.10 -10.88
C THR A 79 -5.43 8.70 -11.66
N PRO A 80 -5.38 8.84 -13.00
CA PRO A 80 -4.20 8.72 -13.86
C PRO A 80 -3.21 9.89 -13.67
N ILE A 81 -1.97 9.70 -14.13
CA ILE A 81 -0.87 10.65 -13.92
C ILE A 81 -1.26 12.03 -14.50
N GLY A 82 -1.08 13.07 -13.69
CA GLY A 82 -1.31 14.45 -14.10
C GLY A 82 -2.78 14.90 -14.13
N VAL A 83 -3.73 14.00 -13.86
CA VAL A 83 -5.16 14.29 -13.67
C VAL A 83 -5.55 14.07 -12.21
N GLY A 84 -5.24 12.89 -11.65
CA GLY A 84 -5.50 12.59 -10.24
C GLY A 84 -6.98 12.47 -9.86
N SER A 85 -7.85 12.16 -10.82
CA SER A 85 -9.30 11.94 -10.61
C SER A 85 -9.62 10.78 -9.67
N HIS A 86 -8.74 9.78 -9.64
CA HIS A 86 -8.91 8.53 -8.91
C HIS A 86 -7.69 8.29 -8.02
N ARG A 87 -7.77 7.23 -7.21
CA ARG A 87 -6.68 6.75 -6.35
C ARG A 87 -6.37 5.31 -6.71
N LEU A 88 -5.10 5.04 -6.95
CA LEU A 88 -4.59 3.68 -7.03
C LEU A 88 -4.24 3.25 -5.61
N VAL A 89 -4.82 2.14 -5.18
CA VAL A 89 -4.64 1.56 -3.84
C VAL A 89 -4.04 0.17 -4.01
N ILE A 90 -2.90 -0.06 -3.36
CA ILE A 90 -2.25 -1.36 -3.34
C ILE A 90 -2.24 -1.85 -1.91
N THR A 91 -2.75 -3.05 -1.70
CA THR A 91 -2.77 -3.68 -0.38
C THR A 91 -1.92 -4.92 -0.38
N ALA A 92 -1.13 -5.07 0.68
CA ALA A 92 -0.24 -6.20 0.89
C ALA A 92 -0.32 -6.69 2.33
N HIS A 93 -0.26 -7.99 2.52
CA HIS A 93 -0.20 -8.64 3.84
C HIS A 93 1.23 -9.08 4.14
N ARG A 94 1.60 -9.08 5.41
CA ARG A 94 2.90 -9.61 5.83
C ARG A 94 2.86 -11.12 5.72
N ALA A 95 3.88 -11.72 5.12
CA ALA A 95 4.04 -13.17 5.20
C ALA A 95 4.18 -13.55 6.68
N SER A 96 3.22 -14.30 7.21
CA SER A 96 3.26 -14.89 8.54
C SER A 96 4.56 -15.70 8.65
N GLY A 97 5.52 -15.19 9.42
CA GLY A 97 6.71 -15.95 9.75
C GLY A 97 6.26 -17.18 10.54
N GLY A 98 6.49 -18.37 9.98
CA GLY A 98 6.40 -19.63 10.71
C GLY A 98 7.42 -19.71 11.83
#